data_AF-A0A547MUQ0-F1
#
_entry.id   AF-A0A547MUQ0-F1
#
_cell.length_a   1.000
_cell.length_b   1.000
_cell.length_c   1.000
_cell.angle_alpha   90.00
_cell.angle_beta   90.00
_cell.angle_gamma   90.00
#
_symmetry.space_group_name_H-M   'P 1'
#
loop_
_entity.id
_entity.type
_entity.pdbx_description
1 polymer ?
#
loop_
_entity_poly.entity_id
_entity_poly.type
_entity_poly.pdbx_seq_one_letter_code
_entity_poly.pdbx_strand_id
1 'polypeptide(L)'
;MDRRLFMSVAGVYPVIVLLPGLCQAQDGQTPEGNEFVLAGEYGFEQQLIRNLQPGATINARNAAFTVANSRNIDPSAMMGCDEGPLPVNRYPVVIRNCPGVRFVGGRFDGQVPLTSDWRDTYCNSAALLVRDGTTDATIEGVRARRCWDGIRFAEHADGFRLKGCWLSEIRDDAVENDYLLSGIIEDCLFDGCFSGISLDPASNERDGTGETVRIDGSLIRMHAFLSKGEITHQAPIKAVDQSPRLRITESVFALAAANMRGLRRLERTWRLTIESRDNVLLWLPDEPVPSALPLPPSGFRFLTGANAREYWNKAHLQWIATHQDVVRFSDEVL
;
A
#
# COMPACT_ATOMS: atom_id res chain seq x y z
N MET A 1 1.12 6.02 35.67
CA MET A 1 0.22 5.70 36.80
C MET A 1 -0.52 4.43 36.42
N ASP A 2 -0.22 3.37 37.15
CA ASP A 2 -0.56 1.98 36.85
C ASP A 2 -1.97 1.65 37.39
N ARG A 3 -2.81 0.96 36.60
CA ARG A 3 -4.09 0.40 37.06
C ARG A 3 -4.42 -0.90 36.33
N ARG A 4 -3.91 -2.00 36.87
CA ARG A 4 -4.52 -3.33 36.75
C ARG A 4 -5.56 -3.54 37.86
N LEU A 5 -6.53 -4.40 37.52
CA LEU A 5 -7.53 -5.11 38.34
C LEU A 5 -8.80 -4.34 38.73
N PHE A 6 -9.97 -4.82 38.29
CA PHE A 6 -10.84 -5.70 39.08
C PHE A 6 -12.02 -6.29 38.27
N MET A 7 -12.14 -7.62 38.39
CA MET A 7 -13.32 -8.52 38.40
C MET A 7 -14.32 -8.69 37.24
N SER A 8 -14.29 -9.94 36.76
CA SER A 8 -15.37 -10.84 36.30
C SER A 8 -16.69 -10.76 37.08
N VAL A 9 -17.81 -10.77 36.33
CA VAL A 9 -19.08 -11.42 36.72
C VAL A 9 -19.65 -12.13 35.49
N ALA A 10 -19.94 -13.42 35.66
CA ALA A 10 -20.55 -14.30 34.66
C ALA A 10 -22.02 -13.95 34.42
N GLY A 11 -22.41 -13.93 33.14
CA GLY A 11 -23.79 -13.92 32.67
C GLY A 11 -23.96 -14.97 31.58
N VAL A 12 -24.81 -15.96 31.84
CA VAL A 12 -25.14 -17.09 30.96
C VAL A 12 -26.23 -16.65 29.95
N TYR A 13 -26.30 -17.38 28.81
CA TYR A 13 -27.33 -17.43 27.76
C TYR A 13 -27.02 -16.68 26.44
N PRO A 14 -27.47 -17.19 25.28
CA PRO A 14 -27.42 -18.56 24.77
C PRO A 14 -26.48 -18.67 23.56
N VAL A 15 -25.94 -19.87 23.36
CA VAL A 15 -25.13 -20.22 22.18
C VAL A 15 -26.03 -20.27 20.95
N ILE A 16 -25.96 -19.26 20.10
CA ILE A 16 -26.35 -19.37 18.70
C ILE A 16 -25.06 -19.66 17.93
N VAL A 17 -24.88 -20.92 17.57
CA VAL A 17 -23.85 -21.37 16.64
C VAL A 17 -24.18 -20.77 15.27
N LEU A 18 -23.57 -19.63 14.94
CA LEU A 18 -23.37 -19.23 13.55
C LEU A 18 -22.04 -19.85 13.13
N LEU A 19 -22.15 -20.95 12.38
CA LEU A 19 -21.04 -21.60 11.70
C LEU A 19 -20.27 -20.55 10.89
N PRO A 20 -18.98 -20.30 11.16
CA PRO A 20 -18.14 -19.66 10.16
C PRO A 20 -18.03 -20.66 8.99
N GLY A 21 -18.46 -20.25 7.82
CA GLY A 21 -18.08 -20.91 6.58
C GLY A 21 -16.58 -20.76 6.40
N LEU A 22 -15.80 -21.62 7.07
CA LEU A 22 -14.46 -21.92 6.60
C LEU A 22 -14.63 -22.67 5.28
N CYS A 23 -14.32 -22.04 4.16
CA CYS A 23 -13.70 -22.76 3.07
C CYS A 23 -12.31 -23.20 3.54
N GLN A 24 -12.27 -24.22 4.42
CA GLN A 24 -11.17 -25.16 4.35
C GLN A 24 -11.25 -25.75 2.94
N ALA A 25 -10.16 -25.67 2.19
CA ALA A 25 -9.97 -26.60 1.08
C ALA A 25 -10.22 -27.99 1.66
N GLN A 26 -11.37 -28.58 1.31
CA GLN A 26 -11.65 -29.96 1.64
C GLN A 26 -10.50 -30.77 1.06
N ASP A 27 -9.95 -31.68 1.85
CA ASP A 27 -9.07 -32.73 1.37
C ASP A 27 -9.74 -33.39 0.14
N GLY A 28 -9.25 -33.07 -1.04
CA GLY A 28 -9.88 -33.49 -2.29
C GLY A 28 -9.56 -32.56 -3.45
N GLN A 29 -8.48 -32.89 -4.16
CA GLN A 29 -7.98 -32.26 -5.39
C GLN A 29 -7.26 -30.92 -5.20
N THR A 30 -5.93 -30.98 -5.06
CA THR A 30 -5.04 -29.99 -5.69
C THR A 30 -5.54 -29.77 -7.12
N PRO A 31 -5.89 -28.53 -7.53
CA PRO A 31 -6.27 -28.25 -8.90
C PRO A 31 -5.19 -28.81 -9.83
N GLU A 32 -5.56 -29.63 -10.81
CA GLU A 32 -4.67 -29.93 -11.93
C GLU A 32 -4.46 -28.62 -12.71
N GLY A 33 -3.41 -27.89 -12.36
CA GLY A 33 -3.06 -26.62 -12.99
C GLY A 33 -2.25 -25.70 -12.09
N ASN A 34 -1.37 -24.92 -12.70
CA ASN A 34 -0.61 -23.87 -12.01
C ASN A 34 -1.46 -22.60 -11.78
N GLU A 35 -2.80 -22.68 -11.81
CA GLU A 35 -3.68 -21.51 -11.70
C GLU A 35 -4.75 -21.70 -10.61
N PHE A 36 -4.85 -20.72 -9.72
CA PHE A 36 -5.85 -20.58 -8.67
C PHE A 36 -6.72 -19.37 -8.99
N VAL A 37 -8.01 -19.57 -9.25
CA VAL A 37 -8.90 -18.50 -9.73
C VAL A 37 -9.72 -17.93 -8.58
N LEU A 38 -9.65 -16.61 -8.40
CA LEU A 38 -10.56 -15.84 -7.56
C LEU A 38 -11.53 -15.08 -8.48
N ALA A 39 -12.83 -15.26 -8.28
CA ALA A 39 -13.86 -14.53 -9.02
C ALA A 39 -15.05 -14.20 -8.11
N GLY A 40 -15.71 -13.08 -8.40
CA GLY A 40 -16.86 -12.58 -7.66
C GLY A 40 -16.53 -11.55 -6.59
N GLU A 41 -17.55 -11.17 -5.83
CA GLU A 41 -17.47 -10.19 -4.75
C GLU A 41 -17.28 -10.92 -3.41
N TYR A 42 -16.11 -10.78 -2.79
CA TYR A 42 -15.78 -11.40 -1.50
C TYR A 42 -16.20 -10.53 -0.30
N GLY A 43 -16.47 -9.24 -0.53
CA GLY A 43 -16.85 -8.30 0.54
C GLY A 43 -15.85 -8.31 1.69
N PHE A 44 -16.33 -8.61 2.91
CA PHE A 44 -15.53 -8.64 4.13
C PHE A 44 -14.87 -10.00 4.42
N GLU A 45 -14.96 -10.98 3.51
CA GLU A 45 -14.33 -12.28 3.68
C GLU A 45 -12.83 -12.21 3.36
N GLN A 46 -12.00 -12.69 4.29
CA GLN A 46 -10.56 -12.82 4.06
C GLN A 46 -10.26 -14.08 3.23
N GLN A 47 -9.45 -13.91 2.19
CA GLN A 47 -8.84 -14.98 1.42
C GLN A 47 -7.41 -15.23 1.90
N LEU A 48 -7.22 -16.32 2.65
CA LEU A 48 -5.92 -16.79 3.10
C LEU A 48 -5.40 -17.87 2.15
N ILE A 49 -4.43 -17.51 1.32
CA ILE A 49 -3.85 -18.38 0.29
C ILE A 49 -2.47 -18.83 0.76
N ARG A 50 -2.23 -20.14 0.73
CA ARG A 50 -0.98 -20.69 1.26
C ARG A 50 -0.53 -21.94 0.53
N ASN A 51 0.79 -22.17 0.55
CA ASN A 51 1.42 -23.42 0.12
C ASN A 51 1.05 -23.82 -1.32
N LEU A 52 0.88 -22.83 -2.20
CA LEU A 52 0.75 -23.10 -3.62
C LEU A 52 2.06 -23.63 -4.18
N GLN A 53 1.98 -24.39 -5.28
CA GLN A 53 3.15 -24.83 -6.00
C GLN A 53 4.00 -23.63 -6.44
N PRO A 54 5.35 -23.74 -6.43
CA PRO A 54 6.20 -22.66 -6.89
C PRO A 54 5.82 -22.18 -8.31
N GLY A 55 5.73 -20.87 -8.50
CA GLY A 55 5.34 -20.30 -9.80
C GLY A 55 3.85 -20.33 -10.12
N ALA A 56 2.98 -20.76 -9.18
CA ALA A 56 1.54 -20.73 -9.37
C ALA A 56 1.03 -19.31 -9.65
N THR A 57 -0.05 -19.21 -10.41
CA THR A 57 -0.76 -17.96 -10.71
C THR A 57 -2.04 -17.90 -9.90
N ILE A 58 -2.24 -16.83 -9.15
CA ILE A 58 -3.52 -16.45 -8.57
C ILE A 58 -4.18 -15.46 -9.51
N ASN A 59 -5.20 -15.89 -10.24
CA ASN A 59 -5.93 -15.05 -11.18
C ASN A 59 -7.13 -14.40 -10.49
N ALA A 60 -7.00 -13.12 -10.14
CA ALA A 60 -7.98 -12.33 -9.40
C ALA A 60 -8.63 -11.23 -10.25
N ARG A 61 -8.48 -11.26 -11.58
CA ARG A 61 -9.00 -10.22 -12.49
C ARG A 61 -10.50 -9.95 -12.32
N ASN A 62 -11.26 -10.98 -11.98
CA ASN A 62 -12.70 -10.91 -11.79
C ASN A 62 -13.09 -10.95 -10.30
N ALA A 63 -12.16 -10.73 -9.38
CA ALA A 63 -12.39 -10.71 -7.94
C ALA A 63 -12.44 -9.27 -7.40
N ALA A 64 -13.33 -9.06 -6.44
CA ALA A 64 -13.43 -7.82 -5.71
C ALA A 64 -13.48 -8.07 -4.19
N PHE A 65 -12.81 -7.20 -3.44
CA PHE A 65 -12.61 -7.31 -1.99
C PHE A 65 -12.94 -5.98 -1.32
N THR A 66 -13.48 -6.02 -0.11
CA THR A 66 -13.66 -4.82 0.73
C THR A 66 -12.53 -4.74 1.74
N VAL A 67 -11.82 -3.62 1.77
CA VAL A 67 -10.84 -3.31 2.83
C VAL A 67 -11.53 -2.44 3.87
N ALA A 68 -11.58 -2.89 5.13
CA ALA A 68 -12.16 -2.09 6.21
C ALA A 68 -11.33 -2.23 7.48
N ASN A 69 -10.69 -1.14 7.87
CA ASN A 69 -9.79 -1.13 9.01
C ASN A 69 -10.49 -0.82 10.35
N SER A 70 -11.68 -0.21 10.28
CA SER A 70 -12.43 0.31 11.43
C SER A 70 -13.86 -0.22 11.52
N ARG A 71 -14.34 -0.34 12.77
CA ARG A 71 -15.71 -0.71 13.16
C ARG A 71 -16.69 0.48 13.21
N ASN A 72 -16.23 1.68 12.88
CA ASN A 72 -17.05 2.88 12.72
C ASN A 72 -16.55 3.73 11.55
N ILE A 73 -17.39 4.65 11.07
CA ILE A 73 -17.08 5.48 9.88
C ILE A 73 -16.25 6.73 10.21
N ASP A 74 -16.16 7.11 11.49
CA ASP A 74 -15.52 8.36 11.93
C ASP A 74 -14.75 8.16 13.24
N PRO A 75 -13.61 7.44 13.22
CA PRO A 75 -12.82 7.21 14.41
C PRO A 75 -12.33 8.52 14.99
N SER A 76 -12.41 8.65 16.31
CA SER A 76 -12.01 9.85 17.05
C SER A 76 -11.32 9.47 18.36
N ALA A 77 -10.79 10.47 19.05
CA ALA A 77 -10.22 10.28 20.39
C ALA A 77 -11.20 9.70 21.42
N MET A 78 -12.53 9.81 21.18
CA MET A 78 -13.57 9.25 22.06
C MET A 78 -14.03 7.85 21.64
N MET A 79 -13.88 7.50 20.37
CA MET A 79 -14.33 6.22 19.79
C MET A 79 -13.27 5.75 18.82
N GLY A 80 -12.40 4.87 19.28
CA GLY A 80 -11.29 4.37 18.48
C GLY A 80 -11.75 3.52 17.31
N CYS A 81 -10.84 3.20 16.39
CA CYS A 81 -11.17 2.42 15.20
C CYS A 81 -11.71 1.00 15.48
N ASP A 82 -11.47 0.42 16.67
CA ASP A 82 -12.00 -0.88 17.10
C ASP A 82 -13.39 -0.81 17.78
N GLU A 83 -14.00 0.36 17.86
CA GLU A 83 -15.31 0.53 18.50
C GLU A 83 -16.42 0.67 17.46
N GLY A 84 -17.57 0.04 17.68
CA GLY A 84 -18.74 0.13 16.81
C GLY A 84 -19.18 -1.20 16.17
N PRO A 85 -20.31 -1.19 15.44
CA PRO A 85 -20.94 -2.40 14.91
C PRO A 85 -20.50 -2.79 13.50
N LEU A 86 -19.73 -1.96 12.78
CA LEU A 86 -19.42 -2.22 11.38
C LEU A 86 -18.47 -3.43 11.23
N PRO A 87 -18.62 -4.21 10.15
CA PRO A 87 -17.68 -5.27 9.83
C PRO A 87 -16.28 -4.71 9.50
N VAL A 88 -15.26 -5.50 9.78
CA VAL A 88 -13.86 -5.19 9.45
C VAL A 88 -13.28 -6.29 8.59
N ASN A 89 -12.42 -5.91 7.65
CA ASN A 89 -11.59 -6.79 6.87
C ASN A 89 -10.24 -6.11 6.66
N ARG A 90 -9.34 -6.30 7.63
CA ARG A 90 -8.03 -5.62 7.67
C ARG A 90 -7.03 -6.18 6.67
N TYR A 91 -7.23 -7.43 6.24
CA TYR A 91 -6.33 -8.08 5.30
C TYR A 91 -7.17 -8.97 4.38
N PRO A 92 -7.86 -8.41 3.39
CA PRO A 92 -8.77 -9.17 2.55
C PRO A 92 -8.08 -10.28 1.77
N VAL A 93 -6.82 -10.10 1.38
CA VAL A 93 -5.99 -11.15 0.79
C VAL A 93 -4.66 -11.26 1.52
N VAL A 94 -4.34 -12.49 1.94
CA VAL A 94 -3.06 -12.82 2.56
C VAL A 94 -2.44 -14.01 1.82
N ILE A 95 -1.23 -13.85 1.31
CA ILE A 95 -0.48 -14.88 0.58
C ILE A 95 0.73 -15.31 1.41
N ARG A 96 0.86 -16.63 1.65
CA ARG A 96 1.91 -17.22 2.49
C ARG A 96 2.55 -18.44 1.87
N ASN A 97 3.87 -18.59 2.02
CA ASN A 97 4.63 -19.75 1.53
C ASN A 97 4.27 -20.11 0.07
N CYS A 98 4.21 -19.12 -0.82
CA CYS A 98 3.93 -19.33 -2.25
C CYS A 98 5.09 -18.82 -3.14
N PRO A 99 6.28 -19.46 -3.13
CA PRO A 99 7.44 -18.94 -3.88
C PRO A 99 7.14 -18.74 -5.36
N GLY A 100 7.59 -17.63 -5.95
CA GLY A 100 7.41 -17.28 -7.36
C GLY A 100 5.95 -17.06 -7.78
N VAL A 101 5.02 -16.92 -6.84
CA VAL A 101 3.60 -16.76 -7.16
C VAL A 101 3.34 -15.51 -7.99
N ARG A 102 2.41 -15.60 -8.94
CA ARG A 102 1.93 -14.47 -9.73
C ARG A 102 0.50 -14.14 -9.34
N PHE A 103 0.27 -13.04 -8.62
CA PHE A 103 -1.06 -12.53 -8.34
C PHE A 103 -1.45 -11.52 -9.42
N VAL A 104 -2.53 -11.76 -10.15
CA VAL A 104 -2.91 -10.96 -11.32
C VAL A 104 -4.32 -10.40 -11.20
N GLY A 105 -4.44 -9.08 -11.27
CA GLY A 105 -5.69 -8.34 -11.13
C GLY A 105 -6.13 -8.19 -9.67
N GLY A 106 -7.44 -8.02 -9.46
CA GLY A 106 -8.03 -7.85 -8.14
C GLY A 106 -8.41 -6.40 -7.87
N ARG A 107 -9.67 -6.19 -7.49
CA ARG A 107 -10.23 -4.89 -7.12
C ARG A 107 -10.42 -4.80 -5.62
N PHE A 108 -9.74 -3.89 -4.96
CA PHE A 108 -9.84 -3.68 -3.51
C PHE A 108 -10.53 -2.34 -3.23
N ASP A 109 -11.80 -2.38 -2.83
CA ASP A 109 -12.56 -1.19 -2.45
C ASP A 109 -12.46 -0.95 -0.95
N GLY A 110 -11.68 0.05 -0.58
CA GLY A 110 -11.48 0.42 0.81
C GLY A 110 -12.58 1.32 1.35
N GLN A 111 -12.83 1.15 2.65
CA GLN A 111 -13.73 1.95 3.48
C GLN A 111 -12.94 2.67 4.59
N VAL A 112 -11.62 2.83 4.44
CA VAL A 112 -10.80 3.52 5.43
C VAL A 112 -11.21 5.00 5.46
N PRO A 113 -11.58 5.55 6.62
CA PRO A 113 -11.98 6.95 6.75
C PRO A 113 -10.89 7.91 6.26
N LEU A 114 -11.23 8.82 5.34
CA LEU A 114 -10.27 9.76 4.73
C LEU A 114 -10.16 11.10 5.47
N THR A 115 -11.14 11.45 6.30
CA THR A 115 -11.27 12.78 6.93
C THR A 115 -10.86 12.82 8.40
N SER A 116 -11.00 11.71 9.12
CA SER A 116 -10.63 11.58 10.53
C SER A 116 -9.12 11.70 10.73
N ASP A 117 -8.66 12.02 11.94
CA ASP A 117 -7.22 12.11 12.21
C ASP A 117 -6.57 10.72 12.07
N TRP A 118 -5.40 10.68 11.44
CA TRP A 118 -4.54 9.49 11.36
C TRP A 118 -4.42 8.77 12.70
N ARG A 119 -4.27 9.50 13.82
CA ARG A 119 -4.07 8.90 15.16
C ARG A 119 -5.28 8.10 15.64
N ASP A 120 -6.48 8.51 15.25
CA ASP A 120 -7.74 7.92 15.70
C ASP A 120 -8.18 6.80 14.74
N THR A 121 -7.84 6.96 13.46
CA THR A 121 -8.15 6.01 12.39
C THR A 121 -7.16 4.84 12.33
N TYR A 122 -6.03 4.95 13.04
CA TYR A 122 -4.97 3.94 13.03
C TYR A 122 -5.46 2.60 13.58
N CYS A 123 -5.82 1.73 12.66
CA CYS A 123 -5.99 0.29 12.85
C CYS A 123 -5.25 -0.38 11.70
N ASN A 124 -4.21 -1.12 12.01
CA ASN A 124 -3.31 -1.66 11.00
C ASN A 124 -4.05 -2.59 10.01
N SER A 125 -3.90 -2.34 8.71
CA SER A 125 -4.52 -3.11 7.63
C SER A 125 -3.79 -2.89 6.30
N ALA A 126 -3.90 -3.84 5.39
CA ALA A 126 -3.41 -3.73 4.02
C ALA A 126 -4.41 -4.37 3.06
N ALA A 127 -4.53 -3.87 1.83
CA ALA A 127 -5.38 -4.50 0.82
C ALA A 127 -4.88 -5.90 0.46
N LEU A 128 -3.57 -6.02 0.26
CA LEU A 128 -2.89 -7.28 -0.05
C LEU A 128 -1.64 -7.44 0.82
N LEU A 129 -1.53 -8.56 1.52
CA LEU A 129 -0.37 -8.91 2.34
C LEU A 129 0.35 -10.14 1.76
N VAL A 130 1.61 -9.97 1.39
CA VAL A 130 2.51 -11.04 0.91
C VAL A 130 3.58 -11.29 1.96
N ARG A 131 3.66 -12.52 2.47
CA ARG A 131 4.57 -12.82 3.59
C ARG A 131 4.94 -14.30 3.70
N ASP A 132 5.68 -14.62 4.76
CA ASP A 132 6.03 -15.95 5.22
C ASP A 132 6.62 -16.81 4.09
N GLY A 133 7.79 -16.46 3.56
CA GLY A 133 8.51 -17.28 2.57
C GLY A 133 7.94 -17.22 1.14
N THR A 134 7.09 -16.24 0.85
CA THR A 134 6.56 -15.98 -0.50
C THR A 134 7.56 -15.15 -1.31
N THR A 135 8.75 -15.71 -1.57
CA THR A 135 9.82 -15.05 -2.33
C THR A 135 9.46 -14.89 -3.80
N ASP A 136 10.08 -13.93 -4.48
CA ASP A 136 9.96 -13.70 -5.94
C ASP A 136 8.52 -13.52 -6.43
N ALA A 137 7.62 -13.07 -5.55
CA ALA A 137 6.23 -12.87 -5.88
C ALA A 137 6.05 -11.72 -6.88
N THR A 138 5.25 -11.95 -7.91
CA THR A 138 4.83 -10.90 -8.86
C THR A 138 3.39 -10.52 -8.58
N ILE A 139 3.14 -9.24 -8.30
CA ILE A 139 1.82 -8.64 -8.14
C ILE A 139 1.58 -7.72 -9.34
N GLU A 140 0.57 -8.03 -10.15
CA GLU A 140 0.36 -7.40 -11.45
C GLU A 140 -1.09 -6.91 -11.59
N GLY A 141 -1.28 -5.66 -12.02
CA GLY A 141 -2.61 -5.14 -12.40
C GLY A 141 -3.62 -4.98 -11.26
N VAL A 142 -3.17 -4.85 -10.01
CA VAL A 142 -4.04 -4.62 -8.85
C VAL A 142 -4.61 -3.20 -8.91
N ARG A 143 -5.91 -3.06 -8.65
CA ARG A 143 -6.56 -1.77 -8.36
C ARG A 143 -6.97 -1.74 -6.88
N ALA A 144 -6.41 -0.83 -6.09
CA ALA A 144 -6.80 -0.64 -4.70
C ALA A 144 -7.05 0.84 -4.38
N ARG A 145 -8.15 1.16 -3.70
CA ARG A 145 -8.44 2.53 -3.26
C ARG A 145 -8.85 2.60 -1.80
N ARG A 146 -8.61 3.74 -1.15
CA ARG A 146 -9.13 4.05 0.20
C ARG A 146 -8.74 3.00 1.24
N CYS A 147 -7.52 2.50 1.12
CA CYS A 147 -6.93 1.51 2.02
C CYS A 147 -6.06 2.22 3.07
N TRP A 148 -5.71 1.50 4.15
CA TRP A 148 -4.70 1.98 5.08
C TRP A 148 -3.33 1.87 4.41
N ASP A 149 -2.84 0.64 4.25
CA ASP A 149 -1.76 0.32 3.31
C ASP A 149 -2.33 -0.29 2.03
N GLY A 150 -1.67 -0.04 0.90
CA GLY A 150 -2.03 -0.67 -0.37
C GLY A 150 -1.58 -2.13 -0.40
N ILE A 151 -0.28 -2.34 -0.61
CA ILE A 151 0.33 -3.66 -0.72
C ILE A 151 1.49 -3.76 0.27
N ARG A 152 1.48 -4.80 1.11
CA ARG A 152 2.52 -5.04 2.11
C ARG A 152 3.33 -6.29 1.75
N PHE A 153 4.64 -6.14 1.71
CA PHE A 153 5.61 -7.23 1.63
C PHE A 153 6.31 -7.38 2.98
N ALA A 154 6.21 -8.56 3.58
CA ALA A 154 6.74 -8.84 4.90
C ALA A 154 7.42 -10.20 4.97
N GLU A 155 8.18 -10.46 6.04
CA GLU A 155 8.71 -11.78 6.46
C GLU A 155 9.10 -12.72 5.29
N HIS A 156 10.34 -12.61 4.80
CA HIS A 156 10.88 -13.49 3.76
C HIS A 156 10.11 -13.46 2.43
N ALA A 157 9.63 -12.29 2.02
CA ALA A 157 9.03 -12.03 0.70
C ALA A 157 10.03 -11.30 -0.24
N ASP A 158 11.31 -11.63 -0.14
CA ASP A 158 12.40 -11.02 -0.90
C ASP A 158 12.22 -11.22 -2.42
N GLY A 159 12.76 -10.29 -3.22
CA GLY A 159 12.72 -10.39 -4.68
C GLY A 159 11.37 -10.05 -5.30
N PHE A 160 10.48 -9.37 -4.58
CA PHE A 160 9.13 -9.07 -5.08
C PHE A 160 9.16 -8.20 -6.35
N ARG A 161 8.10 -8.32 -7.14
CA ARG A 161 7.82 -7.46 -8.29
C ARG A 161 6.40 -6.93 -8.23
N LEU A 162 6.25 -5.62 -8.25
CA LEU A 162 4.98 -4.93 -8.37
C LEU A 162 4.91 -4.24 -9.73
N LYS A 163 3.89 -4.55 -10.53
CA LYS A 163 3.79 -4.11 -11.93
C LYS A 163 2.40 -3.61 -12.29
N GLY A 164 2.30 -2.46 -12.95
CA GLY A 164 1.03 -2.03 -13.56
C GLY A 164 -0.10 -1.84 -12.55
N CYS A 165 0.22 -1.56 -11.28
CA CYS A 165 -0.79 -1.46 -10.21
C CYS A 165 -1.23 -0.02 -10.01
N TRP A 166 -2.52 0.17 -9.71
CA TRP A 166 -3.12 1.47 -9.41
C TRP A 166 -3.64 1.52 -7.97
N LEU A 167 -2.88 2.23 -7.14
CA LEU A 167 -3.16 2.42 -5.72
C LEU A 167 -3.57 3.88 -5.50
N SER A 168 -4.78 4.15 -4.96
CA SER A 168 -5.25 5.52 -4.77
C SER A 168 -5.81 5.77 -3.38
N GLU A 169 -5.77 7.02 -2.93
CA GLU A 169 -6.36 7.43 -1.63
C GLU A 169 -5.85 6.58 -0.45
N ILE A 170 -4.56 6.26 -0.46
CA ILE A 170 -3.93 5.40 0.56
C ILE A 170 -3.56 6.23 1.79
N ARG A 171 -4.02 5.80 2.96
CA ARG A 171 -3.96 6.60 4.21
C ARG A 171 -2.65 6.48 4.98
N ASP A 172 -1.85 5.47 4.69
CA ASP A 172 -0.49 5.32 5.19
C ASP A 172 0.45 5.01 4.02
N ASP A 173 0.92 3.77 3.83
CA ASP A 173 1.90 3.45 2.78
C ASP A 173 1.25 2.77 1.55
N ALA A 174 1.43 3.32 0.35
CA ALA A 174 0.97 2.66 -0.89
C ALA A 174 1.61 1.27 -1.04
N VAL A 175 2.94 1.20 -0.81
CA VAL A 175 3.68 -0.04 -0.67
C VAL A 175 4.43 -0.04 0.64
N GLU A 176 4.16 -1.01 1.49
CA GLU A 176 4.92 -1.21 2.72
C GLU A 176 5.95 -2.32 2.55
N ASN A 177 7.22 -1.95 2.75
CA ASN A 177 8.35 -2.87 2.80
C ASN A 177 9.20 -2.54 4.04
N ASP A 178 8.55 -2.61 5.20
CA ASP A 178 9.20 -2.44 6.51
C ASP A 178 10.16 -3.61 6.80
N TYR A 179 10.08 -4.71 6.05
CA TYR A 179 11.08 -5.77 6.14
C TYR A 179 12.31 -5.48 5.29
N LEU A 180 12.47 -4.31 4.69
CA LEU A 180 13.69 -3.91 3.94
C LEU A 180 14.14 -4.94 2.90
N LEU A 181 13.17 -5.55 2.23
CA LEU A 181 13.32 -6.56 1.19
C LEU A 181 13.87 -5.91 -0.09
N SER A 182 14.59 -6.67 -0.92
CA SER A 182 14.81 -6.30 -2.32
C SER A 182 13.53 -6.48 -3.15
N GLY A 183 13.40 -5.68 -4.21
CA GLY A 183 12.26 -5.78 -5.11
C GLY A 183 12.24 -4.75 -6.23
N ILE A 184 11.22 -4.86 -7.09
CA ILE A 184 11.00 -3.99 -8.24
C ILE A 184 9.57 -3.44 -8.17
N ILE A 185 9.43 -2.14 -8.34
CA ILE A 185 8.17 -1.43 -8.52
C ILE A 185 8.26 -0.77 -9.90
N GLU A 186 7.44 -1.22 -10.83
CA GLU A 186 7.51 -0.77 -12.22
C GLU A 186 6.14 -0.43 -12.79
N ASP A 187 6.11 0.67 -13.56
CA ASP A 187 4.93 1.11 -14.31
C ASP A 187 3.65 1.18 -13.45
N CYS A 188 3.77 1.64 -12.20
CA CYS A 188 2.66 1.75 -11.26
C CYS A 188 2.15 3.19 -11.15
N LEU A 189 0.87 3.34 -10.82
CA LEU A 189 0.24 4.60 -10.48
C LEU A 189 -0.17 4.62 -9.00
N PHE A 190 0.55 5.40 -8.19
CA PHE A 190 0.18 5.71 -6.82
C PHE A 190 -0.42 7.12 -6.80
N ASP A 191 -1.74 7.19 -6.72
CA ASP A 191 -2.48 8.45 -6.86
C ASP A 191 -3.17 8.88 -5.57
N GLY A 192 -2.53 9.79 -4.87
CA GLY A 192 -3.06 10.40 -3.66
C GLY A 192 -2.79 9.56 -2.40
N CYS A 193 -1.52 9.28 -2.16
CA CYS A 193 -1.07 8.48 -1.01
C CYS A 193 -0.47 9.37 0.09
N PHE A 194 -0.71 9.05 1.36
CA PHE A 194 -0.08 9.75 2.48
C PHE A 194 1.44 9.53 2.50
N SER A 195 1.88 8.30 2.23
CA SER A 195 3.26 7.87 1.99
C SER A 195 3.27 6.95 0.77
N GLY A 196 4.29 7.04 -0.08
CA GLY A 196 4.38 6.21 -1.28
C GLY A 196 4.90 4.81 -0.95
N ILE A 197 6.21 4.72 -0.69
CA ILE A 197 6.88 3.45 -0.40
C ILE A 197 7.53 3.53 0.98
N SER A 198 7.18 2.63 1.89
CA SER A 198 7.89 2.48 3.16
C SER A 198 9.09 1.57 3.02
N LEU A 199 10.24 2.05 3.52
CA LEU A 199 11.47 1.30 3.70
C LEU A 199 12.00 1.56 5.11
N ASP A 200 11.11 1.52 6.09
CA ASP A 200 11.40 1.79 7.49
C ASP A 200 11.23 0.50 8.29
N PRO A 201 12.27 -0.04 8.94
CA PRO A 201 12.13 -1.27 9.70
C PRO A 201 11.18 -1.16 10.90
N ALA A 202 10.68 0.04 11.21
CA ALA A 202 9.81 0.30 12.34
C ALA A 202 10.45 -0.25 13.63
N SER A 203 9.96 -1.38 14.14
CA SER A 203 10.49 -2.04 15.34
C SER A 203 11.33 -3.30 15.07
N ASN A 204 11.57 -3.70 13.82
CA ASN A 204 12.41 -4.84 13.50
C ASN A 204 13.90 -4.43 13.41
N GLU A 205 14.82 -5.36 13.66
CA GLU A 205 16.27 -5.11 13.67
C GLU A 205 16.93 -5.40 12.31
N ARG A 206 16.15 -5.53 11.23
CA ARG A 206 16.71 -5.89 9.92
C ARG A 206 17.55 -4.75 9.36
N ASP A 207 18.68 -5.11 8.77
CA ASP A 207 19.51 -4.23 7.97
C ASP A 207 19.30 -4.56 6.49
N GLY A 208 18.80 -3.59 5.72
CA GLY A 208 18.55 -3.70 4.29
C GLY A 208 19.65 -3.08 3.43
N THR A 209 20.75 -2.60 4.00
CA THR A 209 21.76 -1.83 3.23
C THR A 209 22.46 -2.62 2.11
N GLY A 210 22.40 -3.95 2.16
CA GLY A 210 22.85 -4.86 1.09
C GLY A 210 21.81 -5.11 -0.01
N GLU A 211 20.56 -4.71 0.18
CA GLU A 211 19.46 -4.93 -0.75
C GLU A 211 19.30 -3.75 -1.72
N THR A 212 18.55 -3.98 -2.80
CA THR A 212 18.18 -2.93 -3.76
C THR A 212 16.68 -2.96 -4.03
N VAL A 213 16.05 -1.79 -4.01
CA VAL A 213 14.71 -1.56 -4.53
C VAL A 213 14.81 -0.72 -5.81
N ARG A 214 14.26 -1.25 -6.90
CA ARG A 214 14.15 -0.53 -8.18
C ARG A 214 12.76 0.09 -8.30
N ILE A 215 12.71 1.35 -8.71
CA ILE A 215 11.49 2.09 -9.04
C ILE A 215 11.65 2.57 -10.47
N ASP A 216 10.80 2.09 -11.37
CA ASP A 216 10.95 2.32 -12.81
C ASP A 216 9.63 2.72 -13.46
N GLY A 217 9.62 3.79 -14.27
CA GLY A 217 8.42 4.21 -15.00
C GLY A 217 7.19 4.50 -14.13
N SER A 218 7.33 4.72 -12.82
CA SER A 218 6.19 4.79 -11.90
C SER A 218 5.80 6.23 -11.57
N LEU A 219 4.51 6.48 -11.39
CA LEU A 219 3.92 7.77 -11.04
C LEU A 219 3.48 7.74 -9.57
N ILE A 220 4.02 8.63 -8.73
CA ILE A 220 3.74 8.67 -7.30
C ILE A 220 3.32 10.09 -6.90
N ARG A 221 2.01 10.31 -6.72
CA ARG A 221 1.45 11.56 -6.18
C ARG A 221 1.08 11.40 -4.71
N MET A 222 1.69 12.26 -3.91
CA MET A 222 1.37 12.41 -2.49
C MET A 222 0.02 13.09 -2.31
N HIS A 223 -0.66 12.84 -1.19
CA HIS A 223 -1.86 13.57 -0.80
C HIS A 223 -1.87 13.83 0.69
N ALA A 224 -2.22 15.07 1.05
CA ALA A 224 -2.27 15.48 2.44
C ALA A 224 -3.57 15.04 3.10
N PHE A 225 -3.45 14.33 4.22
CA PHE A 225 -4.55 13.92 5.07
C PHE A 225 -4.41 14.54 6.45
N LEU A 226 -5.48 14.54 7.23
CA LEU A 226 -5.40 14.93 8.64
C LEU A 226 -4.54 13.92 9.41
N SER A 227 -3.39 14.37 9.91
CA SER A 227 -2.45 13.55 10.66
C SER A 227 -1.92 14.31 11.86
N LYS A 228 -2.30 13.86 13.05
CA LYS A 228 -1.90 14.43 14.33
C LYS A 228 -2.19 15.92 14.44
N GLY A 229 -3.38 16.34 14.01
CA GLY A 229 -3.88 17.71 14.07
C GLY A 229 -3.51 18.61 12.89
N GLU A 230 -2.79 18.09 11.90
CA GLU A 230 -2.32 18.87 10.75
C GLU A 230 -2.66 18.17 9.43
N ILE A 231 -3.09 18.93 8.42
CA ILE A 231 -3.23 18.44 7.04
C ILE A 231 -1.83 18.37 6.43
N THR A 232 -1.34 17.16 6.19
CA THR A 232 0.03 16.91 5.71
C THR A 232 0.16 15.55 5.04
N HIS A 233 1.28 15.31 4.37
CA HIS A 233 1.70 14.00 3.86
C HIS A 233 3.16 13.71 4.25
N GLN A 234 3.59 12.46 4.13
CA GLN A 234 4.98 12.04 4.32
C GLN A 234 5.80 12.16 3.03
N ALA A 235 7.04 11.68 3.06
CA ALA A 235 7.87 11.55 1.88
C ALA A 235 7.32 10.46 0.93
N PRO A 236 7.50 10.64 -0.40
CA PRO A 236 7.14 9.60 -1.37
C PRO A 236 7.87 8.27 -1.15
N ILE A 237 9.05 8.32 -0.56
CA ILE A 237 9.77 7.14 -0.07
C ILE A 237 10.20 7.44 1.37
N LYS A 238 9.78 6.58 2.31
CA LYS A 238 10.05 6.72 3.75
C LYS A 238 11.30 5.91 4.10
N ALA A 239 12.47 6.42 3.74
CA ALA A 239 13.75 5.73 3.99
C ALA A 239 14.45 6.12 5.31
N VAL A 240 15.13 5.16 5.93
CA VAL A 240 16.07 5.28 7.06
C VAL A 240 17.50 4.94 6.61
N ASP A 241 18.47 4.99 7.52
CA ASP A 241 19.87 4.72 7.18
C ASP A 241 20.11 3.23 6.85
N GLN A 242 19.30 2.34 7.43
CA GLN A 242 19.32 0.89 7.20
C GLN A 242 18.58 0.45 5.93
N SER A 243 17.90 1.36 5.22
CA SER A 243 17.08 1.00 4.07
C SER A 243 17.89 0.44 2.89
N PRO A 244 17.24 -0.30 1.98
CA PRO A 244 17.81 -0.69 0.70
C PRO A 244 18.33 0.48 -0.12
N ARG A 245 19.32 0.19 -0.99
CA ARG A 245 19.75 1.13 -2.02
C ARG A 245 18.65 1.30 -3.06
N LEU A 246 18.55 2.50 -3.63
CA LEU A 246 17.50 2.83 -4.59
C LEU A 246 18.05 3.01 -5.99
N ARG A 247 17.41 2.37 -6.96
CA ARG A 247 17.57 2.67 -8.38
C ARG A 247 16.27 3.26 -8.88
N ILE A 248 16.29 4.52 -9.29
CA ILE A 248 15.09 5.27 -9.66
C ILE A 248 15.25 5.73 -11.11
N THR A 249 14.39 5.25 -12.00
CA THR A 249 14.46 5.57 -13.42
C THR A 249 13.09 5.90 -13.98
N GLU A 250 13.04 6.89 -14.88
CA GLU A 250 11.84 7.23 -15.67
C GLU A 250 10.58 7.48 -14.82
N SER A 251 10.77 7.85 -13.55
CA SER A 251 9.70 7.91 -12.55
C SER A 251 9.35 9.35 -12.19
N VAL A 252 8.09 9.56 -11.79
CA VAL A 252 7.53 10.87 -11.47
C VAL A 252 7.07 10.89 -10.03
N PHE A 253 7.56 11.86 -9.26
CA PHE A 253 7.17 12.07 -7.87
C PHE A 253 6.49 13.42 -7.74
N ALA A 254 5.25 13.46 -7.27
CA ALA A 254 4.47 14.68 -7.14
C ALA A 254 4.12 14.97 -5.68
N LEU A 255 4.68 16.05 -5.15
CA LEU A 255 4.36 16.56 -3.82
C LEU A 255 3.13 17.47 -3.97
N ALA A 256 2.04 17.16 -3.26
CA ALA A 256 0.75 17.83 -3.45
C ALA A 256 0.39 18.87 -2.39
N ALA A 257 1.18 18.99 -1.32
CA ALA A 257 0.95 20.01 -0.29
C ALA A 257 2.25 20.67 0.13
N ALA A 258 2.17 21.97 0.44
CA ALA A 258 3.29 22.73 0.97
C ALA A 258 3.70 22.26 2.37
N ASN A 259 2.70 21.89 3.18
CA ASN A 259 2.90 21.30 4.50
C ASN A 259 3.21 19.81 4.40
N MET A 260 4.50 19.47 4.26
CA MET A 260 4.98 18.10 4.16
C MET A 260 5.79 17.71 5.40
N ARG A 261 5.53 16.51 5.94
CA ARG A 261 6.38 15.83 6.92
C ARG A 261 7.40 14.95 6.22
N GLY A 262 8.44 14.55 6.97
CA GLY A 262 9.41 13.58 6.46
C GLY A 262 10.51 14.16 5.58
N LEU A 263 10.84 15.46 5.67
CA LEU A 263 11.97 16.04 4.92
C LEU A 263 13.29 15.26 5.15
N ARG A 264 13.59 14.85 6.39
CA ARG A 264 14.76 13.98 6.66
C ARG A 264 14.68 12.61 5.99
N ARG A 265 13.47 12.07 5.79
CA ARG A 265 13.25 10.80 5.08
C ARG A 265 13.47 10.99 3.58
N LEU A 266 13.04 12.12 3.03
CA LEU A 266 13.29 12.51 1.65
C LEU A 266 14.79 12.72 1.38
N GLU A 267 15.50 13.42 2.27
CA GLU A 267 16.96 13.58 2.18
C GLU A 267 17.68 12.22 2.17
N ARG A 268 17.28 11.30 3.06
CA ARG A 268 17.83 9.94 3.09
C ARG A 268 17.53 9.17 1.81
N THR A 269 16.33 9.29 1.26
CA THR A 269 15.95 8.71 -0.03
C THR A 269 16.93 9.13 -1.12
N TRP A 270 17.22 10.43 -1.23
CA TRP A 270 18.18 10.95 -2.19
C TRP A 270 19.60 10.42 -1.96
N ARG A 271 20.05 10.35 -0.72
CA ARG A 271 21.37 9.81 -0.37
C ARG A 271 21.51 8.31 -0.67
N LEU A 272 20.42 7.55 -0.59
CA LEU A 272 20.39 6.12 -0.87
C LEU A 272 20.20 5.80 -2.36
N THR A 273 19.90 6.81 -3.17
CA THR A 273 19.73 6.65 -4.62
C THR A 273 21.10 6.47 -5.28
N ILE A 274 21.37 5.25 -5.73
CA ILE A 274 22.63 4.86 -6.40
C ILE A 274 22.54 4.94 -7.93
N GLU A 275 21.31 5.01 -8.47
CA GLU A 275 21.03 5.23 -9.88
C GLU A 275 19.83 6.16 -10.01
N SER A 276 19.98 7.20 -10.83
CA SER A 276 18.94 8.20 -11.08
C SER A 276 19.02 8.69 -12.53
N ARG A 277 17.97 8.46 -13.31
CA ARG A 277 17.91 8.84 -14.73
C ARG A 277 16.47 9.13 -15.17
N ASP A 278 16.30 10.19 -15.96
CA ASP A 278 15.03 10.56 -16.62
C ASP A 278 13.84 10.70 -15.67
N ASN A 279 14.10 11.07 -14.42
CA ASN A 279 13.08 11.25 -13.39
C ASN A 279 12.54 12.68 -13.36
N VAL A 280 11.36 12.86 -12.75
CA VAL A 280 10.78 14.18 -12.53
C VAL A 280 10.25 14.30 -11.09
N LEU A 281 10.65 15.37 -10.41
CA LEU A 281 10.04 15.81 -9.16
C LEU A 281 9.11 17.00 -9.46
N LEU A 282 7.87 16.91 -9.00
CA LEU A 282 6.83 17.89 -9.22
C LEU A 282 6.44 18.52 -7.88
N TRP A 283 6.57 19.84 -7.78
CA TRP A 283 5.94 20.63 -6.73
C TRP A 283 4.61 21.16 -7.26
N LEU A 284 3.53 20.46 -6.92
CA LEU A 284 2.18 20.83 -7.35
C LEU A 284 1.59 22.08 -6.68
N PRO A 285 1.92 22.43 -5.41
CA PRO A 285 1.36 23.61 -4.75
C PRO A 285 1.71 24.92 -5.49
N ASP A 286 0.86 25.93 -5.33
CA ASP A 286 1.14 27.30 -5.82
C ASP A 286 2.05 28.06 -4.84
N GLU A 287 2.13 27.59 -3.60
CA GLU A 287 3.02 28.09 -2.57
C GLU A 287 4.49 27.95 -2.98
N PRO A 288 5.37 28.85 -2.52
CA PRO A 288 6.80 28.74 -2.77
C PRO A 288 7.37 27.42 -2.25
N VAL A 289 8.32 26.86 -3.00
CA VAL A 289 9.10 25.70 -2.56
C VAL A 289 9.84 26.08 -1.26
N PRO A 290 9.66 25.32 -0.17
CA PRO A 290 10.38 25.59 1.08
C PRO A 290 11.88 25.51 0.87
N SER A 291 12.64 26.44 1.44
CA SER A 291 14.12 26.42 1.38
C SER A 291 14.73 25.18 2.04
N ALA A 292 14.00 24.54 2.95
CA ALA A 292 14.40 23.31 3.62
C ALA A 292 14.07 22.04 2.82
N LEU A 293 13.39 22.13 1.66
CA LEU A 293 13.07 20.96 0.85
C LEU A 293 14.35 20.34 0.28
N PRO A 294 14.69 19.08 0.61
CA PRO A 294 15.84 18.39 0.01
C PRO A 294 15.57 18.15 -1.47
N LEU A 295 16.37 18.77 -2.32
CA LEU A 295 16.28 18.57 -3.76
C LEU A 295 16.91 17.22 -4.17
N PRO A 296 16.36 16.57 -5.21
CA PRO A 296 16.83 15.27 -5.67
C PRO A 296 18.23 15.34 -6.29
N PRO A 297 18.92 14.20 -6.44
CA PRO A 297 20.22 14.15 -7.12
C PRO A 297 20.10 14.40 -8.63
N SER A 298 21.22 14.37 -9.34
CA SER A 298 21.22 14.40 -10.81
C SER A 298 20.33 13.31 -11.40
N GLY A 299 19.79 13.56 -12.59
CA GLY A 299 18.82 12.66 -13.24
C GLY A 299 17.36 13.00 -12.93
N PHE A 300 17.09 13.98 -12.07
CA PHE A 300 15.77 14.57 -11.87
C PHE A 300 15.63 15.93 -12.54
N ARG A 301 14.50 16.13 -13.23
CA ARG A 301 13.98 17.45 -13.55
C ARG A 301 13.06 17.91 -12.42
N PHE A 302 13.15 19.18 -12.03
CA PHE A 302 12.26 19.76 -11.04
C PHE A 302 11.30 20.75 -11.72
N LEU A 303 9.99 20.54 -11.57
CA LEU A 303 8.94 21.42 -12.09
C LEU A 303 8.09 21.93 -10.92
N THR A 304 7.54 23.13 -11.06
CA THR A 304 6.71 23.76 -10.01
C THR A 304 5.41 24.33 -10.59
N GLY A 305 4.39 24.50 -9.74
CA GLY A 305 3.15 25.22 -10.04
C GLY A 305 2.42 24.66 -11.25
N ALA A 306 1.97 25.54 -12.15
CA ALA A 306 1.19 25.17 -13.33
C ALA A 306 1.88 24.13 -14.22
N ASN A 307 3.18 24.29 -14.48
CA ASN A 307 3.96 23.34 -15.29
C ASN A 307 4.02 21.96 -14.62
N ALA A 308 4.13 21.91 -13.29
CA ALA A 308 4.13 20.66 -12.55
C ALA A 308 2.77 19.95 -12.64
N ARG A 309 1.67 20.69 -12.48
CA ARG A 309 0.31 20.16 -12.60
C ARG A 309 -0.02 19.68 -14.01
N GLU A 310 0.38 20.44 -15.03
CA GLU A 310 0.20 20.02 -16.42
C GLU A 310 0.97 18.73 -16.72
N TYR A 311 2.22 18.63 -16.25
CA TYR A 311 3.01 17.42 -16.40
C TYR A 311 2.34 16.22 -15.71
N TRP A 312 1.91 16.38 -14.46
CA TRP A 312 1.22 15.32 -13.72
C TRP A 312 -0.02 14.84 -14.46
N ASN A 313 -0.92 15.78 -14.84
CA ASN A 313 -2.17 15.44 -15.51
C ASN A 313 -1.92 14.69 -16.83
N LYS A 314 -0.93 15.11 -17.61
CA LYS A 314 -0.56 14.43 -18.84
C LYS A 314 -0.01 13.01 -18.57
N ALA A 315 0.92 12.87 -17.64
CA ALA A 315 1.51 11.57 -17.30
C ALA A 315 0.45 10.60 -16.75
N HIS A 316 -0.41 11.09 -15.85
CA HIS A 316 -1.53 10.36 -15.27
C HIS A 316 -2.50 9.85 -16.35
N LEU A 317 -2.98 10.74 -17.23
CA LEU A 317 -3.89 10.36 -18.32
C LEU A 317 -3.23 9.39 -19.29
N GLN A 318 -1.94 9.57 -19.59
CA GLN A 318 -1.19 8.65 -20.44
C GLN A 318 -1.12 7.25 -19.82
N TRP A 319 -0.78 7.17 -18.53
CA TRP A 319 -0.72 5.89 -17.81
C TRP A 319 -2.07 5.18 -17.80
N ILE A 320 -3.15 5.91 -17.50
CA ILE A 320 -4.53 5.38 -17.54
C ILE A 320 -4.91 4.90 -18.94
N ALA A 321 -4.47 5.59 -19.99
CA ALA A 321 -4.75 5.22 -21.36
C ALA A 321 -3.98 3.96 -21.81
N THR A 322 -2.78 3.71 -21.27
CA THR A 322 -1.98 2.52 -21.58
C THR A 322 -2.38 1.30 -20.75
N HIS A 323 -2.94 1.49 -19.56
CA HIS A 323 -3.33 0.43 -18.62
C HIS A 323 -4.85 0.19 -18.60
N GLN A 324 -5.43 -0.14 -19.75
CA GLN A 324 -6.86 -0.41 -19.87
C GLN A 324 -7.29 -1.74 -19.24
N ASP A 325 -6.34 -2.63 -18.98
CA ASP A 325 -6.53 -3.93 -18.34
C ASP A 325 -6.65 -3.84 -16.82
N VAL A 326 -6.21 -2.74 -16.21
CA VAL A 326 -6.43 -2.47 -14.78
C VAL A 326 -7.91 -2.13 -14.57
N VAL A 327 -8.57 -2.94 -13.74
CA VAL A 327 -10.00 -2.78 -13.42
C VAL A 327 -10.28 -1.42 -12.79
N ARG A 328 -11.41 -0.81 -13.15
CA ARG A 328 -11.83 0.52 -12.68
C ARG A 328 -13.01 0.44 -11.72
N PHE A 329 -13.16 1.46 -10.90
CA PHE A 329 -14.40 1.63 -10.14
C PHE A 329 -15.45 2.36 -10.96
N SER A 330 -16.73 2.03 -10.76
CA SER A 330 -17.84 2.61 -11.54
C SER A 330 -18.04 4.11 -11.29
N ASP A 331 -17.54 4.61 -10.17
CA ASP A 331 -17.59 6.01 -9.73
C ASP A 331 -16.26 6.77 -9.96
N GLU A 332 -15.31 6.16 -10.67
CA GLU A 332 -13.99 6.76 -10.94
C GLU A 332 -14.09 7.82 -12.06
N VAL A 333 -13.82 9.08 -11.70
CA VAL A 333 -13.76 10.20 -12.65
C VAL A 333 -12.34 10.25 -13.24
N LEU A 334 -12.25 10.32 -14.57
CA LEU A 334 -10.98 10.41 -15.32
C LEU A 334 -10.52 11.86 -15.53
#